data_AF-A0A660PE32-F1
#
_entry.id   AF-A0A660PE32-F1
#
_cell.length_a   1.000
_cell.length_b   1.000
_cell.length_c   1.000
_cell.angle_alpha   90.00
_cell.angle_beta   90.00
_cell.angle_gamma   90.00
#
_symmetry.space_group_name_H-M   'P 1'
#
loop_
_entity.id
_entity.type
_entity.pdbx_description
1 polymer ?
#
loop_
_entity_poly.entity_id
_entity_poly.type
_entity_poly.pdbx_seq_one_letter_code
_entity_poly.pdbx_strand_id
1 'polypeptide(L)'
;FVKRFLVQNFGEAQAKEMLLLLRDLIKKQINLTEVTTQIRENMNYSSRIELINFLFNLANADGELHPTELSIIQKIANDFLISSNDFKSIKAMFIDDSDAPYKILGITPSATNEEVKKAYRKMAMKFHPDKVSYLDEKMKKTAEEKFKKVNEAYREIKKRRKIT
;
A
#
# COMPACT_ATOMS: atom_id res chain seq x y z
N PHE A 1 13.95 -13.76 -3.42
CA PHE A 1 12.81 -13.91 -2.51
C PHE A 1 12.18 -15.29 -2.63
N VAL A 2 11.55 -15.66 -3.75
CA VAL A 2 10.81 -16.93 -3.93
C VAL A 2 11.60 -18.20 -3.59
N LYS A 3 12.83 -18.38 -4.11
CA LYS A 3 13.66 -19.55 -3.75
C LYS A 3 13.91 -19.66 -2.24
N ARG A 4 14.25 -18.54 -1.58
CA ARG A 4 14.50 -18.49 -0.14
C ARG A 4 13.23 -18.80 0.65
N PHE A 5 12.10 -18.23 0.22
CA PHE A 5 10.79 -18.51 0.80
C PHE A 5 10.41 -19.99 0.69
N LEU A 6 10.56 -20.59 -0.49
CA LEU A 6 10.24 -22.01 -0.70
C LEU A 6 11.13 -22.93 0.14
N VAL A 7 12.43 -22.66 0.20
CA VAL A 7 13.36 -23.45 1.03
C VAL A 7 13.04 -23.31 2.51
N GLN A 8 12.71 -22.11 2.99
CA GLN A 8 12.37 -21.89 4.40
C GLN A 8 11.06 -22.57 4.81
N ASN A 9 10.05 -22.63 3.92
CA ASN A 9 8.73 -23.15 4.27
C ASN A 9 8.55 -24.65 3.93
N PHE A 10 9.27 -25.18 2.95
CA PHE A 10 9.07 -26.55 2.43
C PHE A 10 10.36 -27.40 2.36
N GLY A 11 11.52 -26.84 2.74
CA GLY A 11 12.81 -27.53 2.68
C GLY A 11 13.45 -27.56 1.28
N GLU A 12 14.74 -27.89 1.19
CA GLU A 12 15.52 -27.79 -0.06
C GLU A 12 15.03 -28.74 -1.17
N ALA A 13 14.67 -29.98 -0.82
CA ALA A 13 14.25 -30.98 -1.81
C ALA A 13 12.94 -30.57 -2.51
N GLN A 14 11.90 -30.24 -1.72
CA GLN A 14 10.60 -29.81 -2.24
C GLN A 14 10.67 -28.46 -2.94
N ALA A 15 11.48 -27.52 -2.43
CA ALA A 15 11.67 -26.22 -3.07
C ALA A 15 12.25 -26.37 -4.48
N LYS A 16 13.14 -27.34 -4.73
CA LYS A 16 13.71 -27.57 -6.06
C LYS A 16 12.66 -28.02 -7.07
N GLU A 17 11.76 -28.92 -6.68
CA GLU A 17 10.63 -29.36 -7.51
C GLU A 17 9.63 -28.22 -7.78
N MET A 18 9.27 -27.47 -6.73
CA MET A 18 8.36 -26.33 -6.85
C MET A 18 8.94 -25.22 -7.75
N LEU A 19 10.25 -25.01 -7.74
CA LEU A 19 10.90 -24.04 -8.65
C LEU A 19 10.87 -24.50 -10.12
N LEU A 20 11.00 -25.80 -10.38
CA LEU A 20 10.88 -26.35 -11.73
C LEU A 20 9.45 -26.17 -12.25
N LEU A 21 8.45 -26.51 -11.43
CA LEU A 21 7.04 -26.27 -11.75
C LEU A 21 6.77 -24.79 -12.00
N LEU A 22 7.25 -23.91 -11.12
CA LEU A 22 7.09 -22.46 -11.26
C LEU A 22 7.71 -21.95 -12.57
N ARG A 23 8.91 -22.40 -12.93
CA ARG A 23 9.57 -22.01 -14.18
C ARG A 23 8.72 -22.37 -15.40
N ASP A 24 8.09 -23.54 -15.37
CA ASP A 24 7.27 -24.01 -16.49
C ASP A 24 5.90 -23.32 -16.52
N LEU A 25 5.36 -22.93 -15.36
CA LEU A 25 4.13 -22.13 -15.24
C LEU A 25 4.31 -20.68 -15.73
N ILE A 26 5.45 -20.05 -15.48
CA ILE A 26 5.74 -18.67 -15.92
C ILE A 26 5.66 -18.54 -17.46
N LYS A 27 5.92 -19.63 -18.19
CA LYS A 27 5.86 -19.64 -19.66
C LYS A 27 4.44 -19.78 -20.22
N LYS A 28 3.45 -20.07 -19.37
CA LYS A 28 2.07 -20.28 -19.80
C LYS A 28 1.26 -19.00 -19.63
N GLN A 29 0.30 -18.79 -20.53
CA GLN A 29 -0.71 -17.77 -20.34
C GLN A 29 -1.72 -18.28 -19.31
N ILE A 30 -1.70 -17.71 -18.10
CA ILE A 30 -2.57 -18.14 -17.01
C ILE A 30 -3.89 -17.36 -17.09
N ASN A 31 -5.00 -18.08 -17.20
CA ASN A 31 -6.32 -17.48 -17.09
C ASN A 31 -6.66 -17.25 -15.60
N LEU A 32 -6.52 -16.00 -15.16
CA LEU A 32 -6.73 -15.64 -13.76
C LEU A 32 -8.14 -16.02 -13.27
N THR A 33 -9.17 -15.83 -14.10
CA THR A 33 -10.57 -16.12 -13.72
C THR A 33 -10.80 -17.62 -13.50
N GLU A 34 -10.17 -18.46 -14.31
CA GLU A 34 -10.28 -19.92 -14.18
C GLU A 34 -9.61 -20.40 -12.89
N VAL A 35 -8.39 -19.92 -12.63
CA VAL A 35 -7.64 -20.25 -11.41
C VAL A 35 -8.39 -19.76 -10.18
N THR A 36 -8.93 -18.53 -10.20
CA THR A 36 -9.64 -18.02 -9.02
C THR A 36 -10.94 -18.77 -8.76
N THR A 37 -11.62 -19.22 -9.81
CA THR A 37 -12.80 -20.09 -9.71
C THR A 37 -12.45 -21.44 -9.09
N GLN A 38 -11.41 -22.11 -9.59
CA GLN A 38 -10.98 -23.41 -9.05
C GLN A 38 -10.57 -23.31 -7.57
N ILE A 39 -9.82 -22.27 -7.19
CA ILE A 39 -9.44 -22.03 -5.79
C ILE A 39 -10.68 -21.81 -4.92
N ARG A 40 -11.64 -21.01 -5.40
CA ARG A 40 -12.90 -20.77 -4.66
C ARG A 40 -13.65 -22.07 -4.39
N GLU A 41 -13.73 -22.95 -5.38
CA GLU A 41 -14.48 -24.20 -5.31
C GLU A 41 -13.79 -25.28 -4.47
N ASN A 42 -12.46 -25.27 -4.42
CA ASN A 42 -11.68 -26.32 -3.76
C ASN A 42 -11.08 -25.92 -2.40
N MET A 43 -11.17 -24.64 -2.00
CA MET A 43 -10.63 -24.17 -0.72
C MET A 43 -11.73 -23.58 0.16
N ASN A 44 -11.65 -23.84 1.47
CA ASN A 44 -12.54 -23.21 2.44
C ASN A 44 -12.24 -21.70 2.58
N TYR A 45 -13.17 -20.96 3.18
CA TYR A 45 -13.07 -19.50 3.33
C TYR A 45 -11.79 -19.04 4.02
N SER A 46 -11.41 -19.70 5.12
CA SER A 46 -10.22 -19.35 5.92
C SER A 46 -8.93 -19.49 5.10
N SER A 47 -8.79 -20.57 4.34
CA SER A 47 -7.64 -20.76 3.47
C SER A 47 -7.56 -19.73 2.34
N ARG A 48 -8.70 -19.22 1.86
CA ARG A 48 -8.73 -18.13 0.87
C ARG A 48 -8.31 -16.79 1.48
N ILE A 49 -8.67 -16.52 2.73
CA ILE A 49 -8.18 -15.36 3.49
C ILE A 49 -6.65 -15.40 3.62
N GLU A 50 -6.09 -16.56 4.00
CA GLU A 50 -4.64 -16.73 4.09
C GLU A 50 -3.93 -16.55 2.75
N LEU A 51 -4.54 -16.97 1.64
CA LEU A 51 -4.00 -16.68 0.30
C LEU A 51 -3.97 -15.18 0.01
N ILE A 52 -5.00 -14.41 0.37
CA ILE A 52 -4.97 -12.95 0.21
C ILE A 52 -3.89 -12.32 1.08
N ASN A 53 -3.75 -12.74 2.35
CA ASN A 53 -2.65 -12.31 3.23
C ASN A 53 -1.29 -12.58 2.58
N PHE A 54 -1.11 -13.75 1.97
CA PHE A 54 0.11 -14.11 1.28
C PHE A 54 0.36 -13.22 0.06
N LEU A 55 -0.67 -12.94 -0.75
CA LEU A 55 -0.55 -12.05 -1.91
C LEU A 55 -0.17 -10.62 -1.51
N PHE A 56 -0.70 -10.10 -0.41
CA PHE A 56 -0.30 -8.80 0.12
C PHE A 56 1.15 -8.79 0.60
N ASN A 57 1.60 -9.83 1.32
CA ASN A 57 3.00 -9.98 1.71
C ASN A 57 3.94 -10.01 0.49
N LEU A 58 3.53 -10.70 -0.58
CA LEU A 58 4.31 -10.80 -1.80
C LEU A 58 4.39 -9.46 -2.53
N ALA A 59 3.25 -8.77 -2.69
CA ALA A 59 3.19 -7.49 -3.38
C ALA A 59 3.88 -6.37 -2.59
N ASN A 60 3.89 -6.43 -1.26
CA ASN A 60 4.63 -5.47 -0.42
C ASN A 60 6.09 -5.89 -0.16
N ALA A 61 6.63 -6.91 -0.84
CA ALA A 61 7.95 -7.47 -0.54
C ALA A 61 9.12 -6.52 -0.84
N ASP A 62 8.92 -5.56 -1.75
CA ASP A 62 9.86 -4.46 -2.05
C ASP A 62 9.62 -3.21 -1.18
N GLY A 63 8.60 -3.25 -0.32
CA GLY A 63 8.23 -2.21 0.62
C GLY A 63 7.30 -1.14 0.04
N GLU A 64 6.80 -1.30 -1.19
CA GLU A 64 5.81 -0.40 -1.79
C GLU A 64 4.74 -1.20 -2.53
N LEU A 65 3.49 -1.13 -2.07
CA LEU A 65 2.38 -1.75 -2.79
C LEU A 65 1.87 -0.84 -3.92
N HIS A 66 2.08 -1.24 -5.17
CA HIS A 66 1.65 -0.43 -6.31
C HIS A 66 0.12 -0.50 -6.55
N PRO A 67 -0.51 0.57 -7.10
CA PRO A 67 -1.95 0.59 -7.36
C PRO A 67 -2.45 -0.55 -8.26
N THR A 68 -1.63 -0.98 -9.23
CA THR A 68 -1.96 -2.11 -10.12
C THR A 68 -1.96 -3.44 -9.38
N GLU A 69 -1.06 -3.65 -8.42
CA GLU A 69 -1.04 -4.86 -7.62
C GLU A 69 -2.24 -4.90 -6.67
N LEU A 70 -2.56 -3.76 -6.05
CA LEU A 70 -3.75 -3.64 -5.21
C LEU A 70 -5.03 -3.94 -5.99
N SER A 71 -5.15 -3.48 -7.24
CA SER A 71 -6.34 -3.75 -8.07
C SER A 71 -6.44 -5.23 -8.45
N ILE A 72 -5.33 -5.89 -8.73
CA ILE A 72 -5.29 -7.34 -8.98
C ILE A 72 -5.69 -8.12 -7.72
N ILE A 73 -5.11 -7.80 -6.55
CA ILE A 73 -5.44 -8.47 -5.30
C ILE A 73 -6.92 -8.26 -4.93
N GLN A 74 -7.45 -7.05 -5.14
CA GLN A 74 -8.87 -6.77 -4.95
C GLN A 74 -9.75 -7.61 -5.88
N LYS A 75 -9.36 -7.76 -7.16
CA LYS A 75 -10.08 -8.62 -8.10
C LYS A 75 -10.10 -10.07 -7.63
N ILE A 76 -8.93 -10.60 -7.23
CA ILE A 76 -8.81 -11.98 -6.72
C ILE A 76 -9.67 -12.18 -5.46
N ALA A 77 -9.66 -11.22 -4.54
CA ALA A 77 -10.47 -11.28 -3.33
C ALA A 77 -11.99 -11.31 -3.65
N ASN A 78 -12.41 -10.52 -4.64
CA ASN A 78 -13.79 -10.55 -5.13
C ASN A 78 -14.14 -11.91 -5.74
N ASP A 79 -13.25 -12.47 -6.57
CA ASP A 79 -13.46 -13.79 -7.18
C ASP A 79 -13.52 -14.91 -6.12
N PHE A 80 -12.76 -14.77 -5.01
CA PHE A 80 -12.79 -15.67 -3.84
C PHE A 80 -14.02 -15.49 -2.94
N LEU A 81 -14.89 -14.53 -3.25
CA LEU A 81 -16.04 -14.12 -2.45
C LEU A 81 -15.64 -13.72 -1.01
N ILE A 82 -14.51 -13.03 -0.85
CA ILE A 82 -14.09 -12.49 0.43
C ILE A 82 -14.89 -11.24 0.75
N SER A 83 -15.35 -11.14 2.00
CA SER A 83 -16.15 -9.99 2.43
C SER A 83 -15.35 -8.68 2.35
N SER A 84 -16.03 -7.58 2.06
CA SER A 84 -15.38 -6.26 2.02
C SER A 84 -14.74 -5.88 3.35
N ASN A 85 -15.32 -6.33 4.48
CA ASN A 85 -14.79 -6.07 5.81
C ASN A 85 -13.48 -6.83 6.04
N ASP A 86 -13.44 -8.12 5.72
CA ASP A 86 -12.21 -8.91 5.86
C ASP A 86 -11.12 -8.40 4.94
N PHE A 87 -11.45 -8.05 3.69
CA PHE A 87 -10.49 -7.46 2.78
C PHE A 87 -9.91 -6.15 3.32
N LYS A 88 -10.74 -5.26 3.88
CA LYS A 88 -10.27 -4.01 4.52
C LYS A 88 -9.38 -4.29 5.72
N SER A 89 -9.75 -5.25 6.57
CA SER A 89 -8.94 -5.65 7.73
C SER A 89 -7.56 -6.16 7.30
N ILE A 90 -7.51 -7.00 6.26
CA ILE A 90 -6.25 -7.48 5.70
C ILE A 90 -5.45 -6.33 5.12
N LYS A 91 -6.07 -5.53 4.25
CA LYS A 91 -5.41 -4.38 3.62
C LYS A 91 -4.81 -3.45 4.66
N ALA A 92 -5.48 -3.21 5.78
CA ALA A 92 -4.99 -2.36 6.86
C ALA A 92 -3.72 -2.89 7.56
N MET A 93 -3.44 -4.20 7.50
CA MET A 93 -2.19 -4.77 8.02
C MET A 93 -0.96 -4.44 7.15
N PHE A 94 -1.17 -4.08 5.88
CA PHE A 94 -0.11 -3.84 4.89
C PHE A 94 -0.05 -2.39 4.42
N ILE A 95 -1.21 -1.73 4.39
CA ILE A 95 -1.38 -0.33 4.03
C ILE A 95 -1.93 0.34 5.27
N ASP A 96 -1.07 1.09 5.98
CA ASP A 96 -1.54 2.08 6.94
C ASP A 96 -2.62 2.94 6.26
N ASP A 97 -3.68 3.31 6.97
CA ASP A 97 -4.65 4.32 6.54
C ASP A 97 -3.97 5.71 6.55
N SER A 98 -2.97 5.82 5.69
CA SER A 98 -1.83 6.73 5.73
C SER A 98 -2.07 7.93 4.81
N ASP A 99 -3.30 8.06 4.32
CA ASP A 99 -3.73 9.15 3.46
C ASP A 99 -3.82 10.47 4.24
N ALA A 100 -3.84 10.42 5.57
CA ALA A 100 -3.93 11.61 6.43
C ALA A 100 -2.86 12.67 6.10
N PRO A 101 -1.55 12.35 5.99
CA PRO A 101 -0.54 13.26 5.47
C PRO A 101 -0.86 13.89 4.11
N TYR A 102 -1.34 13.11 3.14
CA TYR A 102 -1.67 13.62 1.80
C TYR A 102 -2.88 14.55 1.86
N LYS A 103 -3.91 14.19 2.64
CA LYS A 103 -5.08 15.03 2.92
C LYS A 103 -4.70 16.33 3.61
N ILE A 104 -3.76 16.33 4.55
CA ILE A 104 -3.21 17.54 5.19
C ILE A 104 -2.56 18.47 4.16
N LEU A 105 -1.86 17.92 3.17
CA LEU A 105 -1.30 18.70 2.06
C LEU A 105 -2.34 19.05 0.98
N GLY A 106 -3.57 18.52 1.07
CA GLY A 106 -4.65 18.75 0.10
C GLY A 106 -4.43 18.05 -1.23
N ILE A 107 -3.74 16.90 -1.22
CA ILE A 107 -3.42 16.09 -2.40
C ILE A 107 -3.84 14.64 -2.18
N THR A 108 -3.88 13.87 -3.27
CA THR A 108 -4.13 12.43 -3.20
C THR A 108 -2.81 11.65 -3.00
N PRO A 109 -2.87 10.41 -2.48
CA PRO A 109 -1.71 9.52 -2.42
C PRO A 109 -1.13 9.18 -3.80
N SER A 110 -1.90 9.37 -4.88
CA SER A 110 -1.44 9.20 -6.27
C SER A 110 -0.63 10.38 -6.81
N ALA A 111 -0.53 11.50 -6.08
CA ALA A 111 0.24 12.66 -6.51
C ALA A 111 1.73 12.31 -6.71
N THR A 112 2.36 12.88 -7.73
CA THR A 112 3.80 12.74 -8.00
C THR A 112 4.65 13.41 -6.92
N ASN A 113 5.93 13.05 -6.84
CA ASN A 113 6.85 13.66 -5.87
C ASN A 113 7.00 15.18 -6.08
N GLU A 114 6.89 15.65 -7.31
CA GLU A 114 6.89 17.08 -7.62
C GLU A 114 5.63 17.79 -7.10
N GLU A 115 4.46 17.17 -7.28
CA GLU A 115 3.19 17.67 -6.76
C GLU A 115 3.18 17.73 -5.23
N VAL A 116 3.76 16.71 -4.56
CA VAL A 116 3.95 16.72 -3.10
C VAL A 116 4.82 17.91 -2.67
N LYS A 117 5.98 18.11 -3.30
CA LYS A 117 6.88 19.24 -3.00
C LYS A 117 6.19 20.59 -3.26
N LYS A 118 5.41 20.70 -4.33
CA LYS A 118 4.65 21.89 -4.69
C LYS A 118 3.54 22.18 -3.68
N ALA A 119 2.77 21.17 -3.28
CA ALA A 119 1.70 21.28 -2.28
C ALA A 119 2.26 21.68 -0.90
N TYR A 120 3.37 21.06 -0.49
CA TYR A 120 4.07 21.45 0.74
C TYR A 120 4.47 22.93 0.72
N ARG A 121 5.16 23.41 -0.33
CA ARG A 121 5.56 24.82 -0.45
C ARG A 121 4.36 25.76 -0.40
N LYS A 122 3.27 25.41 -1.08
CA LYS A 122 2.02 26.19 -1.07
C LYS A 122 1.42 26.30 0.33
N MET A 123 1.31 25.19 1.05
CA MET A 123 0.76 25.17 2.41
C MET A 123 1.69 25.85 3.41
N ALA A 124 3.00 25.63 3.31
CA ALA A 124 4.00 26.27 4.15
C ALA A 124 3.96 27.79 4.01
N MET A 125 3.88 28.33 2.78
CA MET A 125 3.73 29.77 2.55
C MET A 125 2.41 30.32 3.10
N LYS A 126 1.32 29.54 3.05
CA LYS A 126 0.00 29.98 3.53
C LYS A 126 -0.06 30.13 5.05
N PHE A 127 0.66 29.28 5.78
CA PHE A 127 0.65 29.24 7.24
C PHE A 127 1.97 29.73 7.88
N HIS A 128 2.88 30.32 7.09
CA HIS A 128 4.16 30.81 7.59
C HIS A 128 3.95 31.94 8.62
N PRO A 129 4.66 31.96 9.76
CA PRO A 129 4.53 33.01 10.80
C PRO A 129 4.55 34.44 10.25
N ASP A 130 5.48 34.73 9.33
CA ASP A 130 5.57 36.05 8.69
C ASP A 130 4.32 36.44 7.90
N LYS A 131 3.66 35.47 7.26
CA LYS A 131 2.46 35.68 6.44
C LYS A 131 1.18 35.75 7.25
N VAL A 132 1.21 35.38 8.53
CA VAL A 132 0.07 35.46 9.45
C VAL A 132 0.32 36.43 10.62
N SER A 133 1.40 37.20 10.54
CA SER A 133 1.85 38.14 11.57
C SER A 133 0.83 39.24 11.89
N TYR A 134 -0.04 39.58 10.93
CA TYR A 134 -1.10 40.57 11.05
C TYR A 134 -2.40 40.06 11.68
N LEU A 135 -2.53 38.75 11.95
CA LEU A 135 -3.74 38.16 12.54
C LEU A 135 -3.76 38.27 14.06
N ASP A 136 -4.94 38.15 14.68
CA ASP A 136 -5.06 38.10 16.14
C ASP A 136 -4.40 36.84 16.74
N GLU A 137 -4.01 36.87 18.02
CA GLU A 137 -3.25 35.80 18.68
C GLU A 137 -3.88 34.40 18.52
N LYS A 138 -5.20 34.31 18.64
CA LYS A 138 -5.94 33.04 18.49
C LYS A 138 -5.78 32.44 17.08
N MET A 139 -5.74 33.30 16.06
CA MET A 139 -5.53 32.89 14.67
C MET A 139 -4.07 32.56 14.39
N LYS A 140 -3.12 33.30 14.99
CA LYS A 140 -1.68 32.97 14.92
C LYS A 140 -1.41 31.57 15.45
N LYS A 141 -1.93 31.23 16.64
CA LYS A 141 -1.78 29.90 17.24
C LYS A 141 -2.36 28.78 16.36
N THR A 142 -3.52 29.04 15.75
CA THR A 142 -4.15 28.09 14.81
C THR A 142 -3.30 27.89 13.54
N ALA A 143 -2.71 28.97 13.02
CA ALA A 143 -1.82 28.90 11.86
C ALA A 143 -0.52 28.14 12.18
N GLU A 144 0.05 28.35 13.36
CA GLU A 144 1.23 27.64 13.84
C GLU A 144 0.99 26.14 14.00
N GLU A 145 -0.14 25.75 14.60
CA GLU A 145 -0.55 24.34 14.68
C GLU A 145 -0.72 23.71 13.30
N LYS A 146 -1.34 24.42 12.35
CA LYS A 146 -1.47 23.96 10.96
C LYS A 146 -0.12 23.83 10.27
N PHE A 147 0.78 24.79 10.47
CA PHE A 147 2.14 24.75 9.92
C PHE A 147 2.92 23.54 10.45
N LYS A 148 2.81 23.25 11.74
CA LYS A 148 3.40 22.06 12.36
C LYS A 148 2.87 20.77 11.71
N LYS A 149 1.54 20.64 11.58
CA LYS A 149 0.90 19.48 10.94
C LYS A 149 1.32 19.31 9.48
N VAL A 150 1.46 20.41 8.73
CA VAL A 150 1.95 20.39 7.34
C VAL A 150 3.40 19.88 7.26
N ASN A 151 4.27 20.31 8.18
CA ASN A 151 5.65 19.84 8.25
C ASN A 151 5.73 18.36 8.62
N GLU A 152 4.94 17.92 9.60
CA GLU A 152 4.87 16.51 10.02
C GLU A 152 4.36 15.62 8.87
N ALA A 153 3.28 16.02 8.21
CA ALA A 153 2.73 15.34 7.03
C ALA A 153 3.77 15.21 5.91
N TYR A 154 4.45 16.30 5.56
CA TYR A 154 5.48 16.27 4.52
C TYR A 154 6.67 15.38 4.93
N ARG A 155 7.09 15.40 6.19
CA ARG A 155 8.15 14.52 6.69
C ARG A 155 7.77 13.04 6.61
N GLU A 156 6.54 12.70 6.98
CA GLU A 156 6.03 11.33 6.83
C GLU A 156 5.99 10.89 5.37
N ILE A 157 5.46 11.72 4.47
CA ILE A 157 5.43 11.41 3.04
C ILE A 157 6.86 11.26 2.50
N LYS A 158 7.77 12.16 2.89
CA LYS A 158 9.19 12.11 2.51
C LYS A 158 9.83 10.80 2.94
N LYS A 159 9.60 10.38 4.19
CA LYS A 159 10.10 9.10 4.74
C LYS A 159 9.51 7.89 4.00
N ARG A 160 8.18 7.87 3.79
CA ARG A 160 7.48 6.76 3.12
C ARG A 160 7.94 6.58 1.68
N ARG A 161 8.10 7.68 0.94
CA ARG A 161 8.48 7.67 -0.48
C ARG A 161 9.99 7.75 -0.73
N LYS A 162 10.81 7.74 0.32
CA LYS A 162 12.27 7.94 0.25
C LYS A 162 12.68 9.14 -0.62
N ILE A 163 11.86 10.19 -0.64
CA ILE A 163 12.15 11.42 -1.37
C ILE A 163 13.38 12.03 -0.70
N THR A 164 14.49 12.15 -1.42
CA THR A 164 15.73 12.72 -0.91
C THR A 164 15.63 14.25 -0.87
#